data_AF-A0AAU9W7G4-F1
#
_entry.id   AF-A0AAU9W7G4-F1
#
_cell.length_a   1.000
_cell.length_b   1.000
_cell.length_c   1.000
_cell.angle_alpha   90.00
_cell.angle_beta   90.00
_cell.angle_gamma   90.00
#
_symmetry.space_group_name_H-M   'P 1'
#
loop_
_entity.id
_entity.type
_entity.pdbx_description
1 polymer ?
#
loop_
_entity_poly.entity_id
_entity_poly.type
_entity_poly.pdbx_seq_one_letter_code
_entity_poly.pdbx_strand_id
1 'polypeptide(L)'
;MSSGKFGKFETIRENLYFTVQPEKMMIKIEHAVLATKFLTGKLGGKDLAASQRNMKGYLYGHNGTLIKSLSSNKENRMRGKADKLTVQEILQAAGVTSLDETSDALNSKGKPFRRHGIVLHMAINYQNAESTWLGTGDIEYSYQVRRIPYADYRVNEVIPVIDAMDFTNQSLERHQENRLFRKRYGIKIEFHQSGVLGHFSFSALLGHLASAVSLLTLTATIVDILILYILPKKSKYRSLVYEKEKNE
;
A
#
# COMPACT_ATOMS: atom_id res chain seq x y z
N MET A 1 35.03 1.78 -42.82
CA MET A 1 33.93 1.26 -41.98
C MET A 1 34.45 0.06 -41.20
N SER A 2 34.87 0.28 -39.95
CA SER A 2 35.38 -0.79 -39.08
C SER A 2 34.20 -1.55 -38.50
N SER A 3 34.05 -2.83 -38.88
CA SER A 3 33.09 -3.73 -38.24
C SER A 3 33.60 -4.01 -36.82
N GLY A 4 32.94 -3.43 -35.82
CA GLY A 4 33.23 -3.74 -34.43
C GLY A 4 33.09 -5.25 -34.21
N LYS A 5 34.19 -5.91 -33.79
CA LYS A 5 34.16 -7.30 -33.36
C LYS A 5 33.16 -7.44 -32.21
N PHE A 6 32.02 -8.08 -32.46
CA PHE A 6 31.11 -8.46 -31.41
C PHE A 6 31.80 -9.45 -30.47
N GLY A 7 31.83 -9.15 -29.17
CA GLY A 7 32.40 -10.03 -28.16
C GLY A 7 31.73 -11.41 -28.18
N LYS A 8 32.54 -12.47 -28.03
CA LYS A 8 32.05 -13.86 -27.98
C LYS A 8 31.44 -14.11 -26.60
N PHE A 9 30.15 -14.43 -26.54
CA PHE A 9 29.50 -14.84 -25.30
C PHE A 9 29.71 -16.33 -25.07
N GLU A 10 30.37 -16.68 -23.97
CA GLU A 10 30.44 -18.05 -23.49
C GLU A 10 29.44 -18.23 -22.33
N THR A 11 28.49 -19.16 -22.50
CA THR A 11 27.52 -19.47 -21.45
C THR A 11 28.13 -20.50 -20.51
N ILE A 12 28.65 -20.05 -19.37
CA ILE A 12 29.06 -20.93 -18.29
C ILE A 12 27.78 -21.51 -17.67
N ARG A 13 27.55 -22.81 -17.85
CA ARG A 13 26.46 -23.53 -17.18
C ARG A 13 26.88 -23.81 -15.74
N GLU A 14 26.83 -22.80 -14.88
CA GLU A 14 26.99 -23.02 -13.45
C GLU A 14 25.77 -23.78 -12.91
N ASN A 15 26.02 -24.68 -11.96
CA ASN A 15 24.96 -25.24 -11.13
C ASN A 15 24.24 -24.07 -10.44
N LEU A 16 22.93 -23.98 -10.63
CA LEU A 16 22.13 -22.89 -10.05
C LEU A 16 22.00 -23.13 -8.55
N TYR A 17 22.84 -22.48 -7.76
CA TYR A 17 22.73 -22.47 -6.32
C TYR A 17 21.70 -21.41 -5.90
N PHE A 18 20.75 -21.81 -5.06
CA PHE A 18 19.81 -20.89 -4.43
C PHE A 18 20.33 -20.47 -3.06
N THR A 19 20.05 -19.23 -2.66
CA THR A 19 20.23 -18.83 -1.27
C THR A 19 19.35 -19.72 -0.39
N VAL A 20 19.95 -20.30 0.65
CA VAL A 20 19.23 -21.19 1.57
C VAL A 20 18.24 -20.37 2.39
N GLN A 21 16.96 -20.76 2.33
CA GLN A 21 15.87 -20.26 3.18
C GLN A 21 15.68 -18.72 3.21
N PRO A 22 15.51 -18.04 2.06
CA PRO A 22 15.21 -16.60 2.02
C PRO A 22 13.92 -16.24 2.79
N GLU A 23 13.01 -17.20 2.99
CA GLU A 23 11.75 -17.04 3.72
C GLU A 23 11.99 -16.69 5.20
N LYS A 24 13.10 -17.13 5.79
CA LYS A 24 13.47 -16.84 7.18
C LYS A 24 14.14 -15.47 7.37
N MET A 25 14.46 -14.77 6.29
CA MET A 25 15.06 -13.45 6.39
C MET A 25 14.10 -12.47 7.06
N MET A 26 14.62 -11.68 7.98
CA MET A 26 13.87 -10.67 8.72
C MET A 26 14.06 -9.30 8.08
N ILE A 27 12.95 -8.64 7.81
CA ILE A 27 12.89 -7.28 7.30
C ILE A 27 12.48 -6.36 8.45
N LYS A 28 13.35 -5.39 8.74
CA LYS A 28 13.05 -4.29 9.66
C LYS A 28 12.39 -3.16 8.85
N ILE A 29 11.19 -2.76 9.24
CA ILE A 29 10.44 -1.69 8.58
C ILE A 29 10.33 -0.50 9.53
N GLU A 30 10.75 0.67 9.06
CA GLU A 30 10.61 1.95 9.75
C GLU A 30 9.92 2.93 8.83
N HIS A 31 8.82 3.52 9.30
CA HIS A 31 8.05 4.50 8.57
C HIS A 31 7.46 5.54 9.52
N ALA A 32 7.09 6.68 8.95
CA ALA A 32 6.47 7.79 9.66
C ALA A 32 5.49 8.49 8.72
N VAL A 33 4.47 9.11 9.31
CA VAL A 33 3.46 9.87 8.59
C VAL A 33 3.37 11.27 9.16
N LEU A 34 3.14 12.25 8.27
CA LEU A 34 2.93 13.64 8.59
C LEU A 34 1.82 14.20 7.71
N ALA A 35 0.73 14.68 8.31
CA ALA A 35 -0.31 15.41 7.59
C ALA A 35 0.03 16.91 7.53
N THR A 36 0.66 17.32 6.43
CA THR A 36 1.13 18.71 6.24
C THR A 36 0.01 19.74 6.28
N LYS A 37 -1.22 19.38 5.89
CA LYS A 37 -2.39 20.27 5.94
C LYS A 37 -2.80 20.67 7.36
N PHE A 38 -2.41 19.89 8.36
CA PHE A 38 -2.72 20.14 9.78
C PHE A 38 -1.50 20.61 10.57
N LEU A 39 -0.42 21.01 9.90
CA LEU A 39 0.71 21.67 10.54
C LEU A 39 0.28 23.07 10.98
N THR A 40 -0.09 23.20 12.24
CA THR A 40 -0.31 24.49 12.87
C THR A 40 0.92 24.83 13.69
N GLY A 41 1.83 25.63 13.13
CA GLY A 41 2.95 26.23 13.87
C GLY A 41 2.55 27.22 14.97
N LYS A 42 1.32 27.14 15.50
CA LYS A 42 0.77 28.00 16.55
C LYS A 42 0.10 27.18 17.65
N LEU A 43 0.34 27.64 18.87
CA LEU A 43 -0.09 27.11 20.17
C LEU A 43 -1.46 26.40 20.14
N GLY A 44 -1.44 25.07 20.33
CA GLY A 44 -2.60 24.31 20.81
C GLY A 44 -3.12 23.22 19.86
N GLY A 45 -2.77 23.24 18.57
CA GLY A 45 -3.08 22.15 17.65
C GLY A 45 -2.06 21.01 17.78
N LYS A 46 -2.51 19.77 17.99
CA LYS A 46 -1.61 18.61 17.88
C LYS A 46 -1.29 18.39 16.41
N ASP A 47 -0.03 18.55 16.03
CA ASP A 47 0.44 18.15 14.72
C ASP A 47 0.09 16.67 14.49
N LEU A 48 -0.63 16.39 13.40
CA LEU A 48 -0.99 15.03 13.01
C LEU A 48 0.23 14.36 12.36
N ALA A 49 1.17 13.97 13.22
CA ALA A 49 2.40 13.30 12.88
C ALA A 49 2.62 12.13 13.82
N ALA A 50 3.05 10.99 13.28
CA ALA A 50 3.45 9.86 14.11
C ALA A 50 4.50 9.00 13.41
N SER A 51 5.43 8.49 14.21
CA SER A 51 6.32 7.40 13.81
C SER A 51 5.65 6.06 14.11
N GLN A 52 5.95 5.04 13.31
CA GLN A 52 5.52 3.65 13.52
C GLN A 52 5.63 3.21 14.99
N ARG A 53 6.66 3.68 15.69
CA ARG A 53 6.93 3.38 17.10
C ARG A 53 5.84 3.80 18.07
N ASN A 54 5.05 4.81 17.70
CA ASN A 54 3.99 5.42 18.50
C ASN A 54 2.58 5.14 17.97
N MET A 55 2.46 4.48 16.81
CA MET A 55 1.18 4.10 16.23
C MET A 55 0.82 2.67 16.62
N LYS A 56 -0.44 2.25 16.39
CA LYS A 56 -0.81 0.82 16.41
C LYS A 56 -0.71 0.26 15.01
N GLY A 57 -0.10 -0.92 14.88
CA GLY A 57 0.11 -1.58 13.60
C GLY A 57 -0.63 -2.89 13.46
N TYR A 58 -1.02 -3.21 12.23
CA TYR A 58 -1.68 -4.46 11.89
C TYR A 58 -1.15 -5.02 10.58
N LEU A 59 -0.90 -6.32 10.50
CA LEU A 59 -0.64 -7.04 9.26
C LEU A 59 -1.90 -7.80 8.86
N TYR A 60 -2.43 -7.48 7.69
CA TYR A 60 -3.59 -8.17 7.12
C TYR A 60 -3.17 -9.14 6.02
N GLY A 61 -3.86 -10.28 5.96
CA GLY A 61 -3.78 -11.22 4.85
C GLY A 61 -4.51 -10.74 3.61
N HIS A 62 -4.30 -11.45 2.50
CA HIS A 62 -4.94 -11.19 1.21
C HIS A 62 -6.47 -11.24 1.26
N ASN A 63 -7.04 -11.95 2.25
CA ASN A 63 -8.47 -12.09 2.54
C ASN A 63 -8.99 -11.05 3.55
N GLY A 64 -8.15 -10.13 4.01
CA GLY A 64 -8.51 -9.15 5.04
C GLY A 64 -8.50 -9.68 6.47
N THR A 65 -8.04 -10.91 6.73
CA THR A 65 -7.91 -11.41 8.10
C THR A 65 -6.69 -10.79 8.79
N LEU A 66 -6.82 -10.51 10.08
CA LEU A 66 -5.69 -10.04 10.88
C LEU A 66 -4.72 -11.20 11.13
N ILE A 67 -3.50 -11.09 10.60
CA ILE A 67 -2.44 -12.10 10.78
C ILE A 67 -1.62 -11.80 12.04
N LYS A 68 -1.22 -10.54 12.21
CA LYS A 68 -0.29 -10.14 13.28
C LYS A 68 -0.56 -8.70 13.69
N SER A 69 -0.65 -8.46 14.99
CA SER A 69 -0.59 -7.10 15.54
C SER A 69 0.87 -6.68 15.73
N LEU A 70 1.16 -5.44 15.38
CA LEU A 70 2.48 -4.82 15.44
C LEU A 70 2.45 -3.64 16.44
N SER A 71 3.62 -3.15 16.84
CA SER A 71 3.78 -2.15 17.92
C SER A 71 2.78 -0.98 17.73
N SER A 72 2.10 -0.42 18.75
CA SER A 72 2.00 -0.68 20.20
C SER A 72 0.56 -0.58 20.73
N ASN A 73 0.02 -1.66 21.32
CA ASN A 73 -1.05 -1.54 22.32
C ASN A 73 -0.43 -1.18 23.70
N LYS A 74 -1.12 -0.43 24.57
CA LYS A 74 -0.62 -0.03 25.91
C LYS A 74 -0.23 -1.22 26.80
N GLU A 75 -0.75 -2.40 26.50
CA GLU A 75 -0.47 -3.66 27.23
C GLU A 75 0.73 -4.45 26.67
N ASN A 76 1.31 -4.03 25.54
CA ASN A 76 2.28 -4.85 24.81
C ASN A 76 3.72 -4.33 25.00
N ARG A 77 4.66 -5.21 25.39
CA ARG A 77 6.11 -4.93 25.62
C ARG A 77 6.89 -4.49 24.37
N MET A 78 6.19 -4.16 23.28
CA MET A 78 6.73 -3.86 21.96
C MET A 78 6.79 -2.35 21.68
N ARG A 79 6.21 -1.50 22.54
CA ARG A 79 6.20 -0.04 22.36
C ARG A 79 7.59 0.53 22.09
N GLY A 80 7.69 1.39 21.09
CA GLY A 80 8.95 2.03 20.71
C GLY A 80 9.88 1.19 19.82
N LYS A 81 9.53 -0.05 19.45
CA LYS A 81 10.35 -0.92 18.60
C LYS A 81 9.92 -0.83 17.13
N ALA A 82 10.90 -0.93 16.24
CA ALA A 82 10.66 -1.06 14.80
C ALA A 82 9.94 -2.38 14.48
N ASP A 83 9.13 -2.36 13.42
CA ASP A 83 8.45 -3.57 12.96
C ASP A 83 9.44 -4.55 12.36
N LYS A 84 9.22 -5.82 12.67
CA LYS A 84 10.03 -6.94 12.20
C LYS A 84 9.10 -7.99 11.61
N LEU A 85 9.20 -8.17 10.30
CA LEU A 85 8.45 -9.18 9.56
C LEU A 85 9.42 -10.11 8.87
N THR A 86 9.15 -11.41 8.89
CA THR A 86 9.89 -12.35 8.05
C THR A 86 9.37 -12.29 6.62
N VAL A 87 10.22 -12.66 5.65
CA VAL A 87 9.79 -12.82 4.26
C VAL A 87 8.64 -13.83 4.17
N GLN A 88 8.65 -14.88 4.99
CA GLN A 88 7.56 -15.86 5.10
C GLN A 88 6.23 -15.21 5.52
N GLU A 89 6.23 -14.35 6.55
CA GLU A 89 5.02 -13.64 7.00
C GLU A 89 4.46 -12.74 5.88
N ILE A 90 5.34 -12.09 5.11
CA ILE A 90 4.96 -11.23 3.99
C ILE A 90 4.40 -12.06 2.83
N LEU A 91 5.00 -13.21 2.50
CA LEU A 91 4.51 -14.13 1.48
C LEU A 91 3.13 -14.70 1.85
N GLN A 92 2.96 -15.13 3.11
CA GLN A 92 1.68 -15.61 3.63
C GLN A 92 0.62 -14.52 3.57
N ALA A 93 0.96 -13.29 3.95
CA ALA A 93 0.06 -12.14 3.84
C ALA A 93 -0.36 -11.88 2.37
N ALA A 94 0.52 -12.14 1.40
CA ALA A 94 0.24 -12.02 -0.03
C ALA A 94 -0.54 -13.21 -0.62
N GLY A 95 -0.83 -14.26 0.17
CA GLY A 95 -1.49 -15.48 -0.30
C GLY A 95 -0.57 -16.48 -1.01
N VAL A 96 0.75 -16.40 -0.77
CA VAL A 96 1.74 -17.34 -1.31
C VAL A 96 2.19 -18.28 -0.20
N THR A 97 1.98 -19.59 -0.36
CA THR A 97 2.34 -20.56 0.70
C THR A 97 3.80 -20.97 0.62
N SER A 98 4.37 -21.05 -0.58
CA SER A 98 5.77 -21.38 -0.81
C SER A 98 6.37 -20.72 -2.05
N LEU A 99 7.66 -20.42 -2.01
CA LEU A 99 8.41 -19.98 -3.20
C LEU A 99 8.61 -21.12 -4.22
N ASP A 100 8.39 -22.38 -3.81
CA ASP A 100 8.49 -23.54 -4.69
C ASP A 100 7.20 -23.80 -5.49
N GLU A 101 6.16 -22.99 -5.27
CA GLU A 101 4.98 -22.97 -6.12
C GLU A 101 5.30 -22.49 -7.53
N THR A 102 4.52 -23.00 -8.50
CA THR A 102 4.66 -22.66 -9.91
C THR A 102 4.42 -21.17 -10.12
N SER A 103 5.38 -20.48 -10.76
CA SER A 103 5.23 -19.08 -11.11
C SER A 103 4.31 -18.91 -12.31
N ASP A 104 3.39 -17.96 -12.20
CA ASP A 104 2.49 -17.50 -13.26
C ASP A 104 3.12 -16.44 -14.17
N ALA A 105 4.38 -16.07 -13.98
CA ALA A 105 5.04 -15.08 -14.83
C ALA A 105 5.09 -15.56 -16.29
N LEU A 106 4.89 -14.65 -17.24
CA LEU A 106 4.80 -14.96 -18.68
C LEU A 106 6.00 -15.76 -19.21
N ASN A 107 7.18 -15.54 -18.64
CA ASN A 107 8.43 -16.21 -19.04
C ASN A 107 8.80 -17.42 -18.18
N SER A 108 7.97 -17.79 -17.19
CA SER A 108 8.31 -18.82 -16.19
C SER A 108 8.47 -20.20 -16.78
N LYS A 109 7.69 -20.54 -17.82
CA LYS A 109 7.62 -21.89 -18.41
C LYS A 109 7.40 -22.98 -17.34
N GLY A 110 6.51 -22.70 -16.37
CA GLY A 110 6.19 -23.64 -15.28
C GLY A 110 7.27 -23.74 -14.18
N LYS A 111 8.24 -22.82 -14.15
CA LYS A 111 9.27 -22.79 -13.10
C LYS A 111 8.73 -22.15 -11.82
N PRO A 112 9.28 -22.49 -10.65
CA PRO A 112 8.81 -21.94 -9.39
C PRO A 112 9.17 -20.46 -9.20
N PHE A 113 8.46 -19.76 -8.30
CA PHE A 113 8.78 -18.38 -7.91
C PHE A 113 10.23 -18.23 -7.42
N ARG A 114 10.79 -19.24 -6.74
CA ARG A 114 12.20 -19.28 -6.32
C ARG A 114 13.17 -19.07 -7.49
N ARG A 115 12.80 -19.53 -8.69
CA ARG A 115 13.65 -19.49 -9.89
C ARG A 115 13.36 -18.30 -10.81
N HIS A 116 12.15 -17.75 -10.79
CA HIS A 116 11.75 -16.65 -11.66
C HIS A 116 11.51 -15.32 -10.93
N GLY A 117 11.64 -15.31 -9.61
CA GLY A 117 11.36 -14.14 -8.81
C GLY A 117 9.86 -13.89 -8.64
N ILE A 118 9.56 -12.94 -7.77
CA ILE A 118 8.19 -12.58 -7.40
C ILE A 118 8.16 -11.10 -7.03
N VAL A 119 7.08 -10.41 -7.41
CA VAL A 119 6.84 -9.02 -7.07
C VAL A 119 5.71 -8.92 -6.05
N LEU A 120 6.02 -8.32 -4.91
CA LEU A 120 5.10 -8.08 -3.81
C LEU A 120 4.93 -6.57 -3.64
N HIS A 121 3.69 -6.14 -3.56
CA HIS A 121 3.30 -4.77 -3.26
C HIS A 121 2.79 -4.71 -1.82
N MET A 122 3.47 -3.96 -0.97
CA MET A 122 3.13 -3.74 0.43
C MET A 122 2.57 -2.32 0.60
N ALA A 123 1.26 -2.23 0.75
CA ALA A 123 0.59 -0.97 1.09
C ALA A 123 0.62 -0.74 2.60
N ILE A 124 1.11 0.42 3.03
CA ILE A 124 1.03 0.93 4.40
C ILE A 124 -0.10 1.97 4.40
N ASN A 125 -1.22 1.63 5.04
CA ASN A 125 -2.40 2.49 5.10
C ASN A 125 -2.53 3.12 6.49
N TYR A 126 -2.53 4.45 6.55
CA TYR A 126 -2.71 5.22 7.79
C TYR A 126 -4.15 5.69 7.98
N GLN A 127 -4.66 5.59 9.20
CA GLN A 127 -5.99 6.11 9.56
C GLN A 127 -6.06 6.54 11.04
N ASN A 128 -6.98 7.44 11.35
CA ASN A 128 -7.28 7.85 12.73
C ASN A 128 -8.77 8.22 12.95
N ALA A 129 -9.61 8.06 11.94
CA ALA A 129 -11.00 8.52 11.97
C ALA A 129 -11.99 7.46 12.51
N GLU A 130 -11.63 6.18 12.43
CA GLU A 130 -12.53 5.07 12.80
C GLU A 130 -12.45 4.69 14.29
N SER A 131 -11.47 5.21 15.03
CA SER A 131 -11.12 4.73 16.36
C SER A 131 -11.85 5.45 17.51
N THR A 132 -12.67 6.47 17.24
CA THR A 132 -13.34 7.26 18.29
C THR A 132 -14.69 7.79 17.83
N TRP A 133 -15.67 7.88 18.74
CA TRP A 133 -17.01 8.46 18.50
C TRP A 133 -16.98 9.86 17.86
N LEU A 134 -15.96 10.68 18.19
CA LEU A 134 -15.79 12.04 17.65
C LEU A 134 -14.96 12.09 16.34
N GLY A 135 -14.57 10.94 15.78
CA GLY A 135 -13.86 10.88 14.50
C GLY A 135 -12.41 11.35 14.53
N THR A 136 -11.78 11.44 15.71
CA THR A 136 -10.35 11.77 15.84
C THR A 136 -9.73 10.99 17.00
N GLY A 137 -9.05 9.89 16.67
CA GLY A 137 -8.30 9.09 17.63
C GLY A 137 -6.79 9.09 17.36
N ASP A 138 -6.09 8.17 18.02
CA ASP A 138 -4.66 7.91 17.75
C ASP A 138 -4.48 7.38 16.32
N ILE A 139 -3.33 7.71 15.70
CA ILE A 139 -3.01 7.24 14.36
C ILE A 139 -2.65 5.75 14.42
N GLU A 140 -3.28 4.98 13.53
CA GLU A 140 -3.05 3.56 13.34
C GLU A 140 -2.59 3.31 11.90
N TYR A 141 -1.84 2.23 11.68
CA TYR A 141 -1.41 1.81 10.37
C TYR A 141 -1.69 0.33 10.12
N SER A 142 -1.82 -0.02 8.85
CA SER A 142 -1.98 -1.40 8.43
C SER A 142 -1.10 -1.73 7.24
N TYR A 143 -0.47 -2.90 7.27
CA TYR A 143 0.21 -3.50 6.15
C TYR A 143 -0.76 -4.41 5.40
N GLN A 144 -0.91 -4.16 4.11
CA GLN A 144 -1.64 -5.03 3.19
C GLN A 144 -0.68 -5.45 2.08
N VAL A 145 -0.41 -6.75 2.00
CA VAL A 145 0.51 -7.29 1.00
C VAL A 145 -0.28 -7.94 -0.12
N ARG A 146 0.08 -7.62 -1.36
CA ARG A 146 -0.48 -8.25 -2.55
C ARG A 146 0.63 -8.69 -3.49
N ARG A 147 0.49 -9.86 -4.07
CA ARG A 147 1.34 -10.30 -5.18
C ARG A 147 0.87 -9.62 -6.46
N ILE A 148 1.81 -9.12 -7.27
CA ILE A 148 1.49 -8.62 -8.61
C ILE A 148 1.48 -9.82 -9.58
N PRO A 149 0.33 -10.17 -10.16
CA PRO A 149 0.22 -11.33 -11.03
C PRO A 149 1.02 -11.11 -12.33
N TYR A 150 1.51 -12.21 -12.91
CA TYR A 150 2.26 -12.21 -14.18
C TYR A 150 3.59 -11.42 -14.19
N ALA A 151 4.02 -10.88 -13.04
CA ALA A 151 5.25 -10.10 -12.93
C ALA A 151 6.41 -10.92 -12.35
N ASP A 152 7.54 -10.96 -13.06
CA ASP A 152 8.82 -11.48 -12.57
C ASP A 152 9.75 -10.35 -12.14
N TYR A 153 10.60 -10.62 -11.13
CA TYR A 153 11.68 -9.70 -10.77
C TYR A 153 13.03 -10.30 -11.15
N ARG A 154 13.73 -9.59 -12.04
CA ARG A 154 15.06 -9.95 -12.53
C ARG A 154 15.96 -8.72 -12.60
N VAL A 155 17.22 -8.90 -12.20
CA VAL A 155 18.28 -7.90 -12.33
C VAL A 155 19.40 -8.49 -13.16
N ASN A 156 19.82 -7.76 -14.19
CA ASN A 156 20.98 -8.09 -15.00
C ASN A 156 22.18 -7.28 -14.48
N GLU A 157 23.23 -7.97 -14.08
CA GLU A 157 24.42 -7.37 -13.50
C GLU A 157 25.63 -7.70 -14.39
N VAL A 158 26.42 -6.68 -14.71
CA VAL A 158 27.67 -6.82 -15.46
C VAL A 158 28.81 -6.67 -14.47
N ILE A 159 29.53 -7.75 -14.22
CA ILE A 159 30.64 -7.79 -13.27
C ILE A 159 31.94 -7.81 -14.08
N PRO A 160 32.85 -6.83 -13.87
CA PRO A 160 34.16 -6.89 -14.47
C PRO A 160 34.93 -8.07 -13.87
N VAL A 161 35.48 -8.94 -14.72
CA VAL A 161 36.40 -9.98 -14.27
C VAL A 161 37.77 -9.32 -14.16
N ILE A 162 38.28 -9.21 -12.93
CA ILE A 162 39.63 -8.70 -12.67
C ILE A 162 40.50 -9.92 -12.46
N ASP A 163 41.52 -10.11 -13.29
CA ASP A 163 42.47 -11.20 -13.09
C ASP A 163 43.46 -10.84 -11.96
N ALA A 164 43.98 -11.83 -11.24
CA ALA A 164 44.94 -11.61 -10.16
C ALA A 164 46.22 -10.91 -10.68
N MET A 165 46.55 -11.12 -11.96
CA MET A 165 47.67 -10.47 -12.67
C MET A 165 47.43 -8.98 -12.95
N ASP A 166 46.18 -8.49 -12.91
CA ASP A 166 45.85 -7.08 -13.16
C ASP A 166 46.14 -6.17 -11.96
N PHE A 167 46.35 -6.75 -10.76
CA PHE A 167 46.64 -5.97 -9.55
C PHE A 167 48.09 -5.47 -9.48
N THR A 168 49.01 -6.04 -10.26
CA THR A 168 50.45 -5.72 -10.18
C THR A 168 50.90 -4.68 -11.21
N ASN A 169 50.14 -4.42 -12.27
CA ASN A 169 50.51 -3.49 -13.34
C ASN A 169 49.71 -2.18 -13.25
N GLN A 170 50.30 -1.15 -12.62
CA GLN A 170 49.68 0.17 -12.46
C GLN A 170 49.66 1.04 -13.73
N SER A 171 50.30 0.63 -14.84
CA SER A 171 50.72 1.55 -15.90
C SER A 171 50.18 1.32 -17.31
N LEU A 172 49.15 0.50 -17.53
CA LEU A 172 48.49 0.47 -18.84
C LEU A 172 46.98 0.45 -18.72
N GLU A 173 46.34 1.19 -19.62
CA GLU A 173 44.90 1.27 -19.85
C GLU A 173 44.23 -0.07 -19.59
N ARG A 174 43.39 -0.15 -18.54
CA ARG A 174 42.67 -1.38 -18.17
C ARG A 174 41.75 -1.83 -19.31
N HIS A 175 42.30 -2.56 -20.26
CA HIS A 175 41.53 -3.24 -21.30
C HIS A 175 40.86 -4.44 -20.63
N GLN A 176 39.67 -4.20 -20.07
CA GLN A 176 38.83 -5.27 -19.53
C GLN A 176 38.33 -6.13 -20.70
N GLU A 177 39.06 -7.21 -21.00
CA GLU A 177 38.72 -8.12 -22.08
C GLU A 177 37.52 -9.01 -21.74
N ASN A 178 37.30 -9.30 -20.45
CA ASN A 178 36.26 -10.21 -19.99
C ASN A 178 35.24 -9.55 -19.05
N ARG A 179 33.97 -9.86 -19.27
CA ARG A 179 32.85 -9.41 -18.42
C ARG A 179 31.95 -10.58 -18.10
N LEU A 180 31.61 -10.74 -16.83
CA LEU A 180 30.65 -11.72 -16.36
C LEU A 180 29.25 -11.09 -16.40
N PHE A 181 28.35 -11.70 -17.16
CA PHE A 181 26.94 -11.29 -17.20
C PHE A 181 26.11 -12.18 -16.29
N ARG A 182 25.64 -11.62 -15.17
CA ARG A 182 24.89 -12.35 -14.14
C ARG A 182 23.41 -11.95 -14.17
N LYS A 183 22.51 -12.93 -14.34
CA LYS A 183 21.06 -12.75 -14.20
C LYS A 183 20.62 -13.19 -12.81
N ARG A 184 20.08 -12.27 -12.01
CA ARG A 184 19.60 -12.52 -10.65
C ARG A 184 18.09 -12.43 -10.60
N TYR A 185 17.45 -13.49 -10.11
CA TYR A 185 16.02 -13.51 -9.80
C TYR A 185 15.83 -13.40 -8.30
N GLY A 186 14.77 -12.74 -7.87
CA GLY A 186 14.55 -12.55 -6.43
C GLY A 186 13.16 -12.05 -6.08
N ILE A 187 12.99 -11.74 -4.80
CA ILE A 187 11.77 -11.19 -4.24
C ILE A 187 11.90 -9.67 -4.28
N LYS A 188 11.02 -8.99 -5.02
CA LYS A 188 10.88 -7.53 -4.99
C LYS A 188 9.74 -7.18 -4.04
N ILE A 189 10.01 -6.32 -3.07
CA ILE A 189 8.97 -5.77 -2.18
C ILE A 189 8.93 -4.27 -2.43
N GLU A 190 7.81 -3.80 -2.97
CA GLU A 190 7.55 -2.38 -3.20
C GLU A 190 6.66 -1.84 -2.09
N PHE A 191 7.13 -0.80 -1.40
CA PHE A 191 6.36 -0.17 -0.33
C PHE A 191 5.62 1.04 -0.89
N HIS A 192 4.30 1.07 -0.68
CA HIS A 192 3.46 2.21 -1.02
C HIS A 192 2.80 2.75 0.24
N GLN A 193 2.99 4.03 0.53
CA GLN A 193 2.43 4.68 1.71
C GLN A 193 1.22 5.52 1.30
N SER A 194 0.07 5.23 1.89
CA SER A 194 -1.18 5.95 1.66
C SER A 194 -1.97 6.05 2.95
N GLY A 195 -2.97 6.90 3.00
CA GLY A 195 -3.81 7.00 4.18
C GLY A 195 -4.62 8.28 4.22
N VAL A 196 -5.61 8.28 5.10
CA VAL A 196 -6.48 9.43 5.34
C VAL A 196 -6.43 9.73 6.82
N LEU A 197 -5.87 10.89 7.15
CA LEU A 197 -5.88 11.41 8.50
C LEU A 197 -6.95 12.51 8.58
N GLY A 198 -7.86 12.37 9.53
CA GLY A 198 -8.91 13.32 9.83
C GLY A 198 -8.62 14.09 11.12
N HIS A 199 -9.15 15.30 11.20
CA HIS A 199 -9.31 16.02 12.46
C HIS A 199 -10.75 16.52 12.54
N PHE A 200 -11.27 16.60 13.75
CA PHE A 200 -12.59 17.21 13.95
C PHE A 200 -12.55 18.69 13.55
N SER A 201 -13.48 19.09 12.70
CA SER A 201 -13.64 20.46 12.24
C SER A 201 -15.09 20.92 12.41
N PHE A 202 -15.28 21.94 13.25
CA PHE A 202 -16.61 22.49 13.52
C PHE A 202 -17.25 23.14 12.29
N SER A 203 -16.44 23.79 11.44
CA SER A 203 -16.94 24.38 10.19
C SER A 203 -17.42 23.32 9.20
N ALA A 204 -16.72 22.18 9.10
CA ALA A 204 -17.17 21.05 8.28
C ALA A 204 -18.48 20.46 8.82
N LEU A 205 -18.61 20.32 10.15
CA LEU A 205 -19.85 19.87 10.79
C LEU A 205 -21.04 20.79 10.46
N LEU A 206 -20.84 22.10 10.56
CA LEU A 206 -21.90 23.08 10.26
C LEU A 206 -22.31 23.03 8.79
N GLY A 207 -21.35 22.87 7.87
CA GLY A 207 -21.63 22.68 6.45
C GLY A 207 -22.45 21.42 6.16
N HIS A 208 -22.14 20.31 6.84
CA HIS A 208 -22.92 19.08 6.74
C HIS A 208 -24.34 19.23 7.32
N LEU A 209 -24.50 19.93 8.45
CA LEU A 209 -25.82 20.22 9.03
C LEU A 209 -26.68 21.07 8.09
N ALA A 210 -26.12 22.13 7.51
CA ALA A 210 -26.83 22.97 6.54
C ALA A 210 -27.26 22.18 5.30
N SER A 211 -26.39 21.30 4.81
CA SER A 211 -26.70 20.40 3.69
C SER A 211 -27.82 19.42 4.04
N ALA A 212 -27.82 18.87 5.25
CA ALA A 212 -28.86 17.96 5.72
C ALA A 212 -30.24 18.63 5.82
N VAL A 213 -30.30 19.86 6.35
CA VAL A 213 -31.54 20.65 6.39
C VAL A 213 -32.06 20.93 4.98
N SER A 214 -31.17 21.30 4.06
CA SER A 214 -31.54 21.55 2.65
C SER A 214 -32.12 20.29 1.99
N LEU A 215 -31.54 19.12 2.25
CA LEU A 215 -32.01 17.85 1.73
C LEU A 215 -33.38 17.44 2.34
N LEU A 216 -33.62 17.77 3.60
CA LEU A 216 -34.91 17.54 4.26
C LEU A 216 -36.02 18.39 3.62
N THR A 217 -35.75 19.67 3.36
CA THR A 217 -36.70 20.55 2.67
C THR A 217 -36.98 20.05 1.25
N LEU A 218 -35.95 19.64 0.51
CA LEU A 218 -36.14 19.06 -0.82
C LEU A 218 -37.02 17.81 -0.76
N THR A 219 -36.80 16.95 0.22
CA THR A 219 -37.62 15.73 0.42
C THR A 219 -39.08 16.09 0.68
N ALA A 220 -39.35 17.07 1.54
CA ALA A 220 -40.71 17.56 1.79
C ALA A 220 -41.36 18.07 0.48
N THR A 221 -40.65 18.87 -0.32
CA THR A 221 -41.19 19.36 -1.59
C THR A 221 -41.51 18.25 -2.58
N ILE A 222 -40.68 17.20 -2.66
CA ILE A 222 -40.96 16.03 -3.49
C ILE A 222 -42.21 15.30 -3.00
N VAL A 223 -42.32 15.07 -1.69
CA VAL A 223 -43.49 14.43 -1.08
C VAL A 223 -44.76 15.24 -1.37
N ASP A 224 -44.72 16.57 -1.26
CA ASP A 224 -45.85 17.44 -1.58
C ASP A 224 -46.24 17.32 -3.06
N ILE A 225 -45.27 17.30 -3.98
CA ILE A 225 -45.53 17.10 -5.41
C ILE A 225 -46.20 15.74 -5.66
N LEU A 226 -45.70 14.67 -5.02
CA LEU A 226 -46.27 13.33 -5.17
C LEU A 226 -47.72 13.27 -4.67
N ILE A 227 -47.98 13.82 -3.48
CA ILE A 227 -49.29 13.79 -2.84
C ILE A 227 -50.31 14.64 -3.61
N LEU A 228 -49.90 15.83 -4.06
CA LEU A 228 -50.80 16.80 -4.68
C LEU A 228 -51.05 16.53 -6.17
N TYR A 229 -50.13 15.88 -6.88
CA TYR A 229 -50.22 15.75 -8.34
C TYR A 229 -50.29 14.31 -8.85
N ILE A 230 -49.62 13.37 -8.18
CA ILE A 230 -49.46 11.99 -8.68
C ILE A 230 -50.45 11.02 -8.04
N LEU A 231 -50.66 11.08 -6.72
CA LEU A 231 -51.45 10.07 -6.01
C LEU A 231 -52.94 10.03 -6.45
N PRO A 232 -53.59 8.84 -6.41
CA PRO A 232 -54.97 8.67 -6.90
C PRO A 232 -56.01 9.53 -6.16
N LYS A 233 -55.80 9.79 -4.87
CA LYS A 233 -56.70 10.61 -4.03
C LYS A 233 -56.27 12.08 -3.89
N LYS A 234 -55.47 12.58 -4.84
CA LYS A 234 -54.90 13.94 -4.81
C LYS A 234 -55.90 15.06 -4.54
N SER A 235 -57.14 14.96 -5.05
CA SER A 235 -58.18 15.98 -4.81
C SER A 235 -58.52 16.15 -3.33
N LYS A 236 -58.53 15.06 -2.55
CA LYS A 236 -58.81 15.09 -1.11
C LYS A 236 -57.65 15.69 -0.32
N TYR A 237 -56.41 15.38 -0.73
CA TYR A 237 -55.24 15.99 -0.12
C TYR A 237 -55.16 17.49 -0.45
N ARG A 238 -55.46 17.87 -1.70
CA ARG A 238 -55.45 19.27 -2.14
C ARG A 238 -56.46 20.14 -1.37
N SER A 239 -57.64 19.61 -1.06
CA SER A 239 -58.63 20.35 -0.26
C SER A 239 -58.25 20.49 1.22
N LEU A 240 -57.36 19.64 1.73
CA LEU A 240 -56.86 19.74 3.11
C LEU A 240 -55.66 20.68 3.20
N VAL A 241 -54.84 20.76 2.14
CA VAL A 241 -53.63 21.60 2.11
C VAL A 241 -53.95 23.04 1.72
N TYR A 242 -54.88 23.27 0.78
CA TYR A 242 -55.25 24.61 0.32
C TYR A 242 -56.64 25.01 0.80
N GLU A 243 -56.71 26.13 1.51
CA GLU A 243 -57.98 26.80 1.80
C GLU A 243 -58.39 27.66 0.59
N LYS A 244 -59.68 27.63 0.23
CA LYS A 244 -60.20 28.45 -0.86
C LYS A 244 -60.60 29.82 -0.32
N GLU A 245 -59.89 30.87 -0.73
CA GLU A 245 -60.40 32.23 -0.52
C GLU A 245 -61.68 32.45 -1.31
N LYS A 246 -62.69 32.95 -0.61
CA LYS A 246 -64.00 33.29 -1.17
C LYS A 246 -63.92 34.77 -1.58
N ASN A 247 -63.65 35.04 -2.84
CA ASN A 247 -63.74 36.40 -3.36
C ASN A 247 -65.22 36.80 -3.39
N GLU A 248 -65.57 37.81 -2.58
CA GLU A 248 -66.85 38.53 -2.64
C GLU A 248 -66.94 39.43 -3.89
#